data_AF-A0A6B3FFE2-F1
#
_entry.id   AF-A0A6B3FFE2-F1
#
_cell.length_a   1.000
_cell.length_b   1.000
_cell.length_c   1.000
_cell.angle_alpha   90.00
_cell.angle_beta   90.00
_cell.angle_gamma   90.00
#
_symmetry.space_group_name_H-M   'P 1'
#
loop_
_entity.id
_entity.type
_entity.pdbx_description
1 polymer ?
#
loop_
_entity_poly.entity_id
_entity_poly.type
_entity_poly.pdbx_seq_one_letter_code
_entity_poly.pdbx_strand_id
1 'polypeptide(L)'
;WLVLRGIKTLAVRMDRHTENATKVADLLTRHPKVSQVLYPGLPEHPGHEVAAKQMKAFGGMVSFRVAAGEEAAVEVCNRAKLFTLGESLGGVESLIEHPGR
;
A
#
# COMPACT_ATOMS: atom_id res chain seq x y z
N TRP A 1 -26.48 8.69 0.01
CA TRP A 1 -26.29 9.09 1.43
C TRP A 1 -24.95 8.62 2.02
N LEU A 2 -24.60 7.32 2.00
CA LEU A 2 -23.36 6.81 2.62
C LEU A 2 -22.04 7.42 2.08
N VAL A 3 -21.93 7.64 0.77
CA VAL A 3 -20.76 8.32 0.15
C VAL A 3 -20.56 9.73 0.72
N LEU A 4 -21.65 10.50 0.87
CA LEU A 4 -21.61 11.84 1.46
C LEU A 4 -21.25 11.81 2.95
N ARG A 5 -21.48 10.70 3.65
CA ARG A 5 -20.98 10.52 5.03
C ARG A 5 -19.47 10.28 5.03
N GLY A 6 -18.97 9.42 4.14
CA GLY A 6 -17.55 9.07 4.05
C GLY A 6 -16.65 10.22 3.55
N ILE A 7 -17.16 11.07 2.65
CA ILE A 7 -16.39 12.19 2.10
C ILE A 7 -16.03 13.24 3.15
N LYS A 8 -16.85 13.39 4.19
CA LYS A 8 -16.60 14.32 5.32
C LYS A 8 -15.29 14.03 6.07
N THR A 9 -14.82 12.78 6.03
CA THR A 9 -13.57 12.35 6.68
C THR A 9 -12.49 11.95 5.67
N LEU A 10 -12.70 12.20 4.37
CA LEU A 10 -11.75 11.78 3.34
C LEU A 10 -10.35 12.35 3.56
N ALA A 11 -10.24 13.66 3.78
CA ALA A 11 -8.93 14.32 3.96
C ALA A 11 -8.13 13.71 5.12
N VAL A 12 -8.71 13.67 6.32
CA VAL A 12 -8.04 13.14 7.52
C VAL A 12 -7.71 11.65 7.42
N ARG A 13 -8.51 10.85 6.69
CA ARG A 13 -8.18 9.45 6.41
C ARG A 13 -7.01 9.35 5.43
N MET A 14 -7.00 10.17 4.38
CA MET A 14 -5.92 10.15 3.39
C MET A 14 -4.57 10.59 3.97
N ASP A 15 -4.55 11.51 4.93
CA ASP A 15 -3.34 11.87 5.68
C ASP A 15 -2.77 10.64 6.39
N ARG A 16 -3.62 9.92 7.15
CA ARG A 16 -3.20 8.72 7.88
C ARG A 16 -2.87 7.54 6.94
N HIS A 17 -3.61 7.37 5.85
CA HIS A 17 -3.28 6.36 4.83
C HIS A 17 -1.88 6.59 4.27
N THR A 18 -1.55 7.83 3.94
CA THR A 18 -0.22 8.16 3.41
C THR A 18 0.85 7.94 4.46
N GLU A 19 0.66 8.45 5.68
CA GLU A 19 1.62 8.27 6.78
C GLU A 19 1.91 6.78 7.06
N ASN A 20 0.86 5.95 7.10
CA ASN A 20 1.00 4.51 7.32
C ASN A 20 1.66 3.81 6.13
N ALA A 21 1.26 4.13 4.90
CA ALA A 21 1.82 3.54 3.69
C ALA A 21 3.32 3.84 3.55
N THR A 22 3.76 5.07 3.82
CA THR A 22 5.20 5.40 3.84
C THR A 22 5.96 4.52 4.84
N LYS A 23 5.44 4.36 6.07
CA LYS A 23 6.07 3.51 7.09
C LYS A 23 6.13 2.03 6.66
N VAL A 24 5.07 1.53 6.02
CA VAL A 24 5.01 0.17 5.49
C VAL A 24 6.01 0.00 4.33
N ALA A 25 6.08 0.95 3.40
CA ALA A 25 7.02 0.96 2.30
C ALA A 25 8.47 0.97 2.80
N ASP A 26 8.81 1.82 3.76
CA ASP A 26 10.14 1.88 4.39
C ASP A 26 10.53 0.54 5.05
N LEU A 27 9.59 -0.09 5.75
CA LEU A 27 9.81 -1.39 6.37
C LEU A 27 10.07 -2.47 5.32
N LEU A 28 9.27 -2.50 4.25
CA LEU A 28 9.39 -3.50 3.18
C LEU A 28 10.69 -3.32 2.39
N THR A 29 11.11 -2.08 2.11
CA THR A 29 12.37 -1.77 1.39
C THR A 29 13.60 -2.29 2.12
N ARG A 30 13.54 -2.43 3.45
CA ARG A 30 14.63 -2.94 4.28
C ARG A 30 14.53 -4.45 4.54
N HIS A 31 13.46 -5.11 4.10
CA HIS A 31 13.21 -6.49 4.44
C HIS A 31 13.90 -7.45 3.45
N PRO A 32 14.76 -8.38 3.91
CA PRO A 32 15.62 -9.19 3.02
C PRO A 32 14.87 -10.16 2.10
N LYS A 33 13.58 -10.43 2.37
CA LYS A 33 12.73 -11.28 1.52
C LYS A 33 11.90 -10.49 0.49
N VAL A 34 12.03 -9.16 0.46
CA VAL A 34 11.35 -8.29 -0.51
C VAL A 34 12.38 -7.90 -1.56
N SER A 35 12.08 -8.16 -2.84
CA SER A 35 12.98 -7.83 -3.96
C SER A 35 12.70 -6.46 -4.55
N GLN A 36 11.49 -5.94 -4.39
CA GLN A 36 11.10 -4.63 -4.90
C GLN A 36 9.90 -4.08 -4.13
N VAL A 37 9.88 -2.78 -3.87
CA VAL A 37 8.72 -2.04 -3.37
C VAL A 37 8.27 -1.05 -4.44
N LEU A 38 6.96 -0.94 -4.64
CA LEU A 38 6.30 -0.06 -5.58
C LEU A 38 5.42 0.90 -4.78
N TYR A 39 5.96 2.10 -4.52
CA TYR A 39 5.26 3.16 -3.81
C TYR A 39 5.66 4.52 -4.39
N PRO A 40 4.72 5.39 -4.79
CA PRO A 40 5.05 6.68 -5.41
C PRO A 40 5.90 7.61 -4.54
N GLY A 41 5.90 7.41 -3.21
CA GLY A 41 6.69 8.21 -2.28
C GLY A 41 8.17 7.82 -2.18
N LEU A 42 8.58 6.69 -2.77
CA LEU A 42 9.99 6.30 -2.80
C LEU A 42 10.75 7.05 -3.90
N PRO A 43 11.93 7.64 -3.62
CA PRO A 43 12.72 8.36 -4.64
C PRO A 43 13.06 7.52 -5.87
N GLU A 44 13.27 6.22 -5.67
CA GLU A 44 13.63 5.27 -6.73
C GLU A 44 12.41 4.78 -7.55
N HIS A 45 11.18 5.18 -7.17
CA HIS A 45 9.98 4.78 -7.90
C HIS A 45 9.91 5.46 -9.27
N PRO A 46 9.73 4.72 -10.37
CA PRO A 46 9.54 5.33 -11.68
C PRO A 46 8.36 6.31 -11.68
N GLY A 47 8.62 7.58 -11.96
CA GLY A 47 7.61 8.64 -11.93
C GLY A 47 7.44 9.33 -10.56
N HIS A 48 8.31 9.08 -9.58
CA HIS A 48 8.31 9.79 -8.30
C HIS A 48 8.26 11.32 -8.47
N GLU A 49 9.09 11.89 -9.35
CA GLU A 49 9.13 13.34 -9.59
C GLU A 49 7.79 13.88 -10.13
N VAL A 50 7.12 13.11 -11.00
CA VAL A 50 5.80 13.46 -11.53
C VAL A 50 4.75 13.38 -10.42
N ALA A 51 4.78 12.33 -9.60
CA ALA A 51 3.92 12.18 -8.44
C ALA A 51 4.10 13.34 -7.46
N ALA A 52 5.34 13.68 -7.10
CA ALA A 52 5.66 14.79 -6.20
C ALA A 52 5.22 16.15 -6.77
N LYS A 53 5.25 16.33 -8.10
CA LYS A 53 4.80 17.57 -8.76
C LYS A 53 3.28 17.76 -8.70
N GLN A 54 2.50 16.68 -8.78
CA GLN A 54 1.04 16.77 -8.96
C GLN A 54 0.19 16.27 -7.78
N MET A 55 0.79 15.53 -6.85
CA MET A 55 0.10 14.96 -5.69
C MET A 55 0.49 15.74 -4.42
N LYS A 56 -0.47 15.99 -3.53
CA LYS A 56 -0.18 16.59 -2.21
C LYS A 56 0.59 15.63 -1.30
N ALA A 57 0.34 14.32 -1.48
CA ALA A 57 0.94 13.22 -0.74
C ALA A 57 0.74 11.92 -1.56
N PHE A 58 1.45 10.84 -1.23
CA PHE A 58 1.60 9.67 -2.11
C PHE A 58 0.54 8.58 -1.98
N GLY A 59 -0.44 8.76 -1.08
CA GLY A 59 -1.58 7.85 -0.94
C GLY A 59 -1.27 6.58 -0.12
N GLY A 60 -2.29 5.72 -0.01
CA GLY A 60 -2.29 4.56 0.88
C GLY A 60 -1.93 3.21 0.26
N MET A 61 -1.68 3.16 -1.05
CA MET A 61 -1.44 1.91 -1.76
C MET A 61 0.05 1.58 -1.77
N VAL A 62 0.42 0.37 -1.37
CA VAL A 62 1.79 -0.15 -1.46
C VAL A 62 1.72 -1.53 -2.10
N SER A 63 2.51 -1.75 -3.15
CA SER A 63 2.73 -3.08 -3.71
C SER A 63 4.20 -3.47 -3.52
N PHE A 64 4.48 -4.76 -3.43
CA PHE A 64 5.84 -5.26 -3.29
C PHE A 64 5.99 -6.65 -3.91
N ARG A 65 7.21 -6.99 -4.30
CA ARG A 65 7.57 -8.29 -4.85
C ARG A 65 8.32 -9.12 -3.81
N VAL A 66 7.89 -10.35 -3.61
CA VAL A 66 8.57 -11.31 -2.73
C VAL A 66 9.67 -12.01 -3.51
N ALA A 67 10.89 -12.03 -2.97
CA ALA A 67 12.07 -12.57 -3.66
C ALA A 67 11.96 -14.08 -3.97
N ALA A 68 11.22 -14.82 -3.14
CA ALA A 68 11.06 -16.27 -3.24
C ALA A 68 9.92 -16.73 -4.18
N GLY A 69 9.35 -15.84 -4.99
CA GLY A 69 8.34 -16.20 -5.99
C GLY A 69 6.89 -16.16 -5.51
N GLU A 70 6.00 -16.68 -6.35
CA GLU A 70 4.53 -16.57 -6.23
C GLU A 70 4.00 -17.24 -4.97
N GLU A 71 4.37 -18.50 -4.71
CA GLU A 71 3.87 -19.27 -3.57
C GLU A 71 4.24 -18.59 -2.25
N ALA A 72 5.45 -18.02 -2.17
CA ALA A 72 5.85 -17.25 -1.01
C ALA A 72 5.03 -15.97 -0.85
N ALA A 73 4.65 -15.30 -1.94
CA ALA A 73 3.80 -14.12 -1.91
C ALA A 73 2.36 -14.44 -1.47
N VAL A 74 1.79 -15.57 -1.94
CA VAL A 74 0.51 -16.09 -1.46
C VAL A 74 0.56 -16.37 0.05
N GLU A 75 1.65 -16.98 0.52
CA GLU A 75 1.83 -17.25 1.95
C GLU A 75 2.00 -15.98 2.80
N VAL A 76 2.54 -14.89 2.26
CA VAL A 76 2.52 -13.60 2.97
C VAL A 76 1.08 -13.14 3.23
N CYS A 77 0.21 -13.25 2.22
CA CYS A 77 -1.20 -12.87 2.34
C CYS A 77 -1.93 -13.77 3.35
N ASN A 78 -1.73 -15.09 3.29
CA ASN A 78 -2.35 -16.05 4.20
C ASN A 78 -1.93 -15.89 5.66
N ARG A 79 -0.70 -15.41 5.90
CA ARG A 79 -0.14 -15.29 7.26
C ARG A 79 -0.36 -13.93 7.90
N ALA A 80 -0.84 -12.94 7.15
CA ALA A 80 -1.16 -11.64 7.70
C ALA A 80 -2.32 -11.75 8.70
N LYS A 81 -2.12 -11.23 9.93
CA LYS A 81 -3.14 -11.28 10.99
C LYS A 81 -3.93 -9.99 11.15
N LEU A 82 -3.34 -8.87 10.72
CA LEU A 82 -3.95 -7.54 10.80
C LEU A 82 -4.53 -7.10 9.45
N PHE A 83 -3.83 -7.43 8.36
CA PHE A 83 -4.34 -7.21 7.02
C PHE A 83 -5.31 -8.34 6.68
N THR A 84 -6.52 -7.98 6.25
CA THR A 84 -7.51 -8.94 5.80
C THR A 84 -7.27 -9.25 4.32
N LEU A 85 -7.29 -10.53 3.95
CA LEU A 85 -7.26 -10.94 2.54
C LEU A 85 -8.55 -10.48 1.85
N GLY A 86 -8.46 -9.61 0.84
CA GLY A 86 -9.63 -9.12 0.10
C GLY A 86 -9.30 -8.20 -1.09
N GLU A 87 -10.12 -8.28 -2.13
CA GLU A 87 -9.88 -7.70 -3.47
C GLU A 87 -10.14 -6.18 -3.60
N SER A 88 -10.65 -5.52 -2.55
CA SER A 88 -11.00 -4.09 -2.58
C SER A 88 -9.90 -3.23 -1.94
N LEU A 89 -10.11 -1.90 -1.90
CA LEU A 89 -9.13 -0.94 -1.38
C LEU A 89 -9.77 0.37 -0.90
N GLY A 90 -9.00 1.17 -0.14
CA GLY A 90 -9.40 2.52 0.28
C GLY A 90 -10.41 2.59 1.44
N GLY A 91 -10.71 1.44 2.05
CA GLY A 91 -11.41 1.32 3.33
C GLY A 91 -10.59 1.83 4.50
N VAL A 92 -11.12 1.73 5.72
CA VAL A 92 -10.38 2.12 6.95
C VAL A 92 -9.53 0.97 7.49
N GLU A 93 -9.90 -0.25 7.12
CA GLU A 93 -9.22 -1.50 7.36
C GLU A 93 -8.01 -1.66 6.42
N SER A 94 -7.00 -2.38 6.90
CA SER A 94 -5.87 -2.80 6.08
C SER A 94 -6.26 -4.05 5.27
N LEU A 95 -6.09 -4.00 3.95
CA LEU A 95 -6.34 -5.11 3.04
C LEU A 95 -5.05 -5.55 2.36
N ILE A 96 -4.94 -6.84 2.09
CA ILE A 96 -3.86 -7.44 1.32
C ILE A 96 -4.43 -8.40 0.28
N GLU A 97 -3.79 -8.50 -0.87
CA GLU A 97 -4.16 -9.44 -1.93
C GLU A 97 -2.92 -9.90 -2.69
N HIS A 98 -3.08 -10.99 -3.45
CA HIS A 98 -2.14 -11.40 -4.48
C HIS A 98 -2.83 -11.24 -5.85
N PRO A 99 -2.57 -10.17 -6.63
CA PRO A 99 -3.37 -9.82 -7.80
C PRO A 99 -3.30 -10.81 -8.97
N GLY A 100 -2.34 -11.74 -8.95
CA GLY A 100 -2.23 -12.81 -9.94
C GLY A 100 -2.91 -14.13 -9.54
N ARG A 101 -3.59 -14.17 -8.38
CA ARG A 101 -4.17 -15.39 -7.80
C ARG A 101 -5.57 -15.17 -7.24
#